data_AF-A0A947AJ20-F1
#
_entry.id   AF-A0A947AJ20-F1
#
_cell.length_a   1.000
_cell.length_b   1.000
_cell.length_c   1.000
_cell.angle_alpha   90.00
_cell.angle_beta   90.00
_cell.angle_gamma   90.00
#
_symmetry.space_group_name_H-M   'P 1'
#
loop_
_entity.id
_entity.type
_entity.pdbx_description
1 polymer ?
#
loop_
_entity_poly.entity_id
_entity_poly.type
_entity_poly.pdbx_seq_one_letter_code
_entity_poly.pdbx_strand_id
1 'polypeptide(L)'
;MSRIRAVQAILRRWDPMDLAPGEFAPEDEYDEYAPHIVSIVSQGCSIEHLLDHLQNLRTGMICMRDKIQDDEDIAREIMATLCGNEA
;
A
#
# COMPACT_ATOMS: atom_id res chain seq x y z
N MET A 1 11.41 -12.69 -4.92
CA MET A 1 11.45 -11.73 -3.78
C MET A 1 10.36 -12.13 -2.78
N SER A 2 10.51 -11.87 -1.48
CA SER A 2 9.43 -12.12 -0.52
C SER A 2 8.22 -11.23 -0.87
N ARG A 3 6.99 -11.76 -0.81
CA ARG A 3 5.74 -11.02 -1.06
C ARG A 3 5.69 -9.71 -0.26
N ILE A 4 6.18 -9.75 0.98
CA ILE A 4 6.28 -8.58 1.85
C ILE A 4 7.21 -7.51 1.26
N ARG A 5 8.40 -7.90 0.77
CA ARG A 5 9.36 -6.94 0.18
C ARG A 5 8.83 -6.28 -1.09
N ALA A 6 8.03 -7.01 -1.87
CA ALA A 6 7.41 -6.45 -3.05
C ALA A 6 6.35 -5.39 -2.68
N VAL A 7 5.53 -5.67 -1.66
CA VAL A 7 4.55 -4.69 -1.15
C VAL A 7 5.25 -3.48 -0.51
N GLN A 8 6.32 -3.68 0.26
CA GLN A 8 7.14 -2.58 0.81
C GLN A 8 7.57 -1.61 -0.29
N ALA A 9 8.16 -2.10 -1.39
CA ALA A 9 8.59 -1.27 -2.50
C ALA A 9 7.44 -0.51 -3.20
N ILE A 10 6.21 -1.02 -3.16
CA ILE A 10 5.02 -0.32 -3.68
C ILE A 10 4.60 0.78 -2.70
N LEU A 11 4.52 0.47 -1.40
CA LEU A 11 4.13 1.43 -0.36
C LEU A 11 5.07 2.64 -0.27
N ARG A 12 6.37 2.44 -0.51
CA ARG A 12 7.36 3.52 -0.56
C ARG A 12 7.13 4.53 -1.69
N ARG A 13 6.41 4.14 -2.74
CA ARG A 13 6.03 5.02 -3.85
C ARG A 13 4.67 5.68 -3.67
N TRP A 14 3.84 5.14 -2.78
CA TRP A 14 2.49 5.63 -2.55
C TRP A 14 2.48 7.03 -1.93
N ASP A 15 3.42 7.30 -1.00
CA ASP A 15 3.59 8.57 -0.26
C ASP A 15 2.30 9.41 -0.13
N PRO A 16 1.26 8.87 0.54
CA PRO A 16 -0.02 9.53 0.58
C PRO A 16 0.04 10.82 1.41
N MET A 17 1.02 10.93 2.33
CA MET A 17 1.24 12.11 3.18
C MET A 17 2.11 13.19 2.51
N ASP A 18 2.61 12.95 1.29
CA ASP A 18 3.53 13.86 0.57
C ASP A 18 4.77 14.19 1.44
N LEU A 19 5.21 13.21 2.26
CA LEU A 19 6.32 13.35 3.19
C LEU A 19 7.67 13.21 2.50
N ALA A 20 7.69 12.88 1.20
CA ALA A 20 8.88 12.55 0.44
C ALA A 20 9.76 11.53 1.22
N PRO A 21 9.31 10.26 1.33
CA PRO A 21 10.04 9.23 2.04
C PRO A 21 11.48 9.12 1.49
N GLY A 22 12.46 9.17 2.40
CA GLY A 22 13.89 9.26 2.09
C GLY A 22 14.46 10.69 2.04
N GLU A 23 13.61 11.72 1.98
CA GLU A 23 14.00 13.14 2.02
C GLU A 23 13.61 13.82 3.34
N PHE A 24 12.34 13.72 3.77
CA PHE A 24 11.87 14.32 5.04
C PHE A 24 11.33 13.31 6.06
N ALA A 25 11.04 12.08 5.62
CA ALA A 25 10.59 11.00 6.48
C ALA A 25 11.37 9.70 6.20
N PRO A 26 11.39 8.73 7.14
CA PRO A 26 12.03 7.44 6.91
C PRO A 26 11.45 6.74 5.66
N GLU A 27 12.33 6.17 4.83
CA GLU A 27 11.89 5.44 3.63
C GLU A 27 11.04 4.20 3.96
N ASP A 28 11.12 3.71 5.19
CA ASP A 28 10.47 2.50 5.68
C ASP A 28 9.23 2.77 6.56
N GLU A 29 8.76 4.03 6.61
CA GLU A 29 7.61 4.42 7.43
C GLU A 29 6.34 3.59 7.13
N TYR A 30 6.18 3.15 5.87
CA TYR A 30 5.05 2.33 5.45
C TYR A 30 5.36 0.82 5.42
N ASP A 31 6.60 0.40 5.68
CA ASP A 31 7.01 -1.00 5.58
C ASP A 31 6.29 -1.89 6.61
N GLU A 32 5.84 -1.32 7.73
CA GLU A 32 5.12 -2.03 8.78
C GLU A 32 3.72 -2.50 8.35
N TYR A 33 3.10 -1.82 7.37
CA TYR A 33 1.78 -2.19 6.85
C TYR A 33 1.84 -3.35 5.84
N ALA A 34 3.00 -3.56 5.21
CA ALA A 34 3.20 -4.58 4.19
C ALA A 34 2.81 -6.01 4.62
N PRO A 35 3.23 -6.55 5.79
CA PRO A 35 2.81 -7.90 6.20
C PRO A 35 1.30 -8.04 6.38
N HIS A 36 0.62 -7.00 6.88
CA HIS A 36 -0.83 -7.01 7.05
C HIS A 36 -1.56 -7.02 5.70
N ILE A 37 -1.12 -6.17 4.76
CA ILE A 37 -1.65 -6.11 3.40
C ILE A 37 -1.47 -7.45 2.68
N VAL A 38 -0.28 -8.07 2.78
CA VAL A 38 -0.03 -9.39 2.20
C VAL A 38 -0.96 -10.45 2.79
N SER A 39 -1.22 -10.40 4.10
CA SER A 39 -2.14 -11.32 4.77
C SER A 39 -3.57 -11.15 4.24
N ILE A 40 -4.06 -9.90 4.13
CA ILE A 40 -5.40 -9.59 3.62
C ILE A 40 -5.56 -10.11 2.19
N VAL A 41 -4.61 -9.81 1.29
CA VAL A 41 -4.68 -10.25 -0.11
C VAL A 41 -4.58 -11.78 -0.23
N SER A 42 -3.73 -12.43 0.58
CA SER A 42 -3.58 -13.89 0.58
C SER A 42 -4.84 -14.63 1.06
N GLN A 43 -5.75 -13.95 1.76
CA GLN A 43 -7.05 -14.48 2.17
C GLN A 43 -8.12 -14.40 1.07
N GLY A 44 -7.77 -13.92 -0.13
CA GLY A 44 -8.71 -13.76 -1.24
C GLY A 44 -9.52 -12.46 -1.18
N CYS A 45 -8.97 -11.43 -0.54
CA CYS A 45 -9.61 -10.12 -0.45
C CYS A 45 -9.76 -9.47 -1.84
N SER A 46 -10.90 -8.84 -2.09
CA SER A 46 -11.20 -8.09 -3.33
C SER A 46 -10.42 -6.78 -3.39
N ILE A 47 -10.21 -6.24 -4.59
CA ILE A 47 -9.52 -4.96 -4.77
C ILE A 47 -10.22 -3.80 -4.07
N GLU A 48 -11.55 -3.81 -4.07
CA GLU A 48 -12.40 -2.81 -3.42
C GLU A 48 -12.18 -2.76 -1.91
N HIS A 49 -11.95 -3.93 -1.30
CA HIS A 49 -11.75 -4.04 0.14
C HIS A 49 -10.29 -3.71 0.54
N LEU A 50 -9.32 -3.98 -0.35
CA LEU A 50 -7.96 -3.46 -0.21
C LEU A 50 -7.96 -1.92 -0.31
N LEU A 51 -8.71 -1.35 -1.27
CA LEU A 51 -8.85 0.08 -1.45
C LEU A 51 -9.44 0.75 -0.20
N ASP A 52 -10.53 0.18 0.33
CA ASP A 52 -11.16 0.66 1.58
C ASP A 52 -10.18 0.60 2.76
N HIS A 53 -9.34 -0.45 2.85
CA HIS A 53 -8.31 -0.55 3.87
C HIS A 53 -7.25 0.56 3.74
N LEU A 54 -6.78 0.85 2.52
CA LEU A 54 -5.82 1.92 2.25
C LEU A 54 -6.43 3.30 2.54
N GLN A 55 -7.68 3.53 2.16
CA GLN A 55 -8.41 4.76 2.46
C GLN A 55 -8.64 4.95 3.95
N ASN A 56 -8.91 3.88 4.70
CA ASN A 56 -9.03 3.93 6.15
C ASN A 56 -7.68 4.23 6.82
N LEU A 57 -6.59 3.63 6.36
CA LEU A 57 -5.22 3.98 6.80
C LEU A 57 -4.94 5.46 6.57
N ARG A 58 -5.27 5.97 5.38
CA ARG A 58 -5.14 7.39 5.01
C ARG A 58 -5.98 8.30 5.91
N THR A 59 -7.26 7.97 6.12
CA THR A 59 -8.18 8.79 6.92
C THR A 59 -7.79 8.81 8.40
N GLY A 60 -7.15 7.75 8.90
CA GLY A 60 -6.57 7.70 10.25
C GLY A 60 -5.34 8.60 10.45
N MET A 61 -4.67 9.00 9.36
CA MET A 61 -3.52 9.90 9.39
C MET A 61 -4.02 11.36 9.21
N ILE A 62 -3.78 12.19 10.23
CA ILE A 62 -4.25 13.58 10.26
C ILE A 62 -3.54 14.41 9.17
N CYS A 63 -4.29 15.25 8.44
CA CYS A 63 -3.83 16.21 7.41
C CYS A 63 -3.43 15.64 6.04
N MET A 64 -4.37 15.10 5.25
CA MET A 64 -4.06 14.59 3.90
C MET A 64 -4.89 15.25 2.80
N ARG A 65 -4.27 15.39 1.60
CA ARG A 65 -4.97 15.73 0.35
C ARG A 65 -5.81 14.53 -0.10
N ASP A 66 -6.94 14.82 -0.73
CA ASP A 66 -7.77 13.80 -1.38
C ASP A 66 -7.10 13.30 -2.67
N LYS A 67 -6.21 12.30 -2.54
CA LYS A 67 -5.56 11.62 -3.67
C LYS A 67 -6.14 10.22 -3.91
N ILE A 68 -7.46 10.15 -4.07
CA ILE A 68 -8.20 8.88 -4.28
C ILE A 68 -7.65 8.07 -5.47
N GLN A 69 -7.14 8.74 -6.51
CA GLN A 69 -6.55 8.08 -7.68
C GLN A 69 -5.25 7.32 -7.37
N ASP A 70 -4.39 7.86 -6.51
CA ASP A 70 -3.13 7.21 -6.14
C ASP A 70 -3.40 5.92 -5.35
N ASP A 71 -4.46 5.91 -4.53
CA ASP A 71 -4.87 4.73 -3.77
C ASP A 71 -5.34 3.58 -4.68
N GLU A 72 -6.08 3.90 -5.76
CA GLU A 72 -6.54 2.89 -6.73
C GLU A 72 -5.38 2.27 -7.50
N ASP A 73 -4.42 3.07 -7.94
CA ASP A 73 -3.28 2.58 -8.72
C ASP A 73 -2.36 1.70 -7.86
N ILE A 74 -2.14 2.09 -6.60
CA ILE A 74 -1.38 1.29 -5.64
C ILE A 74 -2.10 -0.01 -5.28
N ALA A 75 -3.43 0.02 -5.07
CA ALA A 75 -4.21 -1.19 -4.81
C ALA A 75 -4.14 -2.18 -5.99
N ARG A 76 -4.24 -1.68 -7.24
CA ARG A 76 -4.09 -2.50 -8.46
C ARG A 76 -2.70 -3.10 -8.56
N GLU A 77 -1.65 -2.32 -8.28
CA GLU A 77 -0.27 -2.79 -8.37
C GLU A 77 0.05 -3.86 -7.31
N ILE A 78 -0.44 -3.69 -6.07
CA ILE A 78 -0.32 -4.69 -4.99
C ILE A 78 -1.01 -5.99 -5.40
N MET A 79 -2.25 -5.91 -5.91
CA MET A 79 -2.97 -7.09 -6.37
C MET A 79 -2.26 -7.81 -7.52
N ALA A 80 -1.80 -7.07 -8.53
CA ALA A 80 -1.07 -7.65 -9.66
C ALA A 80 0.22 -8.36 -9.19
N THR A 81 0.92 -7.76 -8.23
CA THR A 81 2.16 -8.32 -7.67
C THR A 81 1.92 -9.57 -6.83
N LEU A 82 0.82 -9.63 -6.08
CA LEU A 82 0.54 -10.74 -5.15
C LEU A 82 -0.24 -11.89 -5.80
N CYS A 83 -1.21 -11.61 -6.68
CA CYS A 83 -1.99 -12.61 -7.40
C CYS A 83 -1.34 -13.03 -8.72
N GLY A 84 -0.55 -12.18 -9.37
CA GLY A 84 0.16 -12.50 -10.60
C GLY A 84 1.38 -13.42 -10.41
N ASN A 85 1.75 -13.72 -9.17
CA ASN A 85 2.90 -14.55 -8.83
C ASN A 85 2.53 -16.02 -8.54
N GLU A 86 1.39 -16.49 -9.08
CA GLU A 86 1.01 -17.92 -9.16
C GLU A 86 1.46 -18.54 -10.49
N ALA A 87 2.77 -18.46 -10.80
CA ALA A 87 3.39 -19.18 -11.92
C ALA A 87 4.58 -20.01 -11.42
#